data_AF-A0A6N8FIT9-F1
#
_entry.id   AF-A0A6N8FIT9-F1
#
_cell.length_a   1.000
_cell.length_b   1.000
_cell.length_c   1.000
_cell.angle_alpha   90.00
_cell.angle_beta   90.00
_cell.angle_gamma   90.00
#
_symmetry.space_group_name_H-M   'P 1'
#
loop_
_entity.id
_entity.type
_entity.pdbx_description
1 polymer ?
#
loop_
_entity_poly.entity_id
_entity_poly.type
_entity_poly.pdbx_seq_one_letter_code
_entity_poly.pdbx_strand_id
1 'polypeptide(L)'
;MNRIVVFIFVLLLLVLGGCGQSEPIISQEEAKSIVIESRSGEIGEITIISVNHKRGKYIIEWENEDNCESGTEHIDDQNGEVIKGEVTIC
;
A
#
# COMPACT_ATOMS: atom_id res chain seq x y z
N MET A 1 21.15 -21.89 34.80
CA MET A 1 20.72 -20.57 34.28
C MET A 1 19.87 -19.89 35.34
N ASN A 2 20.27 -18.71 35.80
CA ASN A 2 19.51 -17.96 36.80
C ASN A 2 18.16 -17.56 36.17
N ARG A 3 17.03 -17.92 36.81
CA ARG A 3 15.67 -17.65 36.26
C ARG A 3 15.48 -16.18 35.88
N ILE A 4 16.08 -15.27 36.65
CA ILE A 4 16.09 -13.82 36.42
C ILE A 4 16.74 -13.44 35.07
N VAL A 5 17.83 -14.11 34.68
CA VAL A 5 18.53 -13.84 33.42
C VAL A 5 17.66 -14.21 32.22
N VAL A 6 16.89 -15.30 32.34
CA VAL A 6 15.93 -15.71 31.30
C VAL A 6 14.81 -14.69 31.15
N PHE A 7 14.27 -14.19 32.26
CA PHE A 7 13.22 -13.15 32.23
C PHE A 7 13.72 -11.84 31.59
N ILE A 8 14.93 -11.40 31.93
CA ILE A 8 15.54 -10.18 31.35
C ILE A 8 15.76 -10.36 29.84
N PHE A 9 16.22 -11.54 29.41
CA PHE A 9 16.44 -11.83 27.99
C PHE A 9 15.13 -11.84 27.18
N VAL A 10 14.06 -12.41 27.74
CA VAL A 10 12.73 -12.39 27.13
C VAL A 10 12.17 -10.96 27.04
N LEU A 11 12.40 -10.13 28.07
CA LEU A 11 11.98 -8.73 28.07
C LEU A 11 12.70 -7.92 26.98
N LEU A 12 14.00 -8.15 26.79
CA LEU A 12 14.84 -7.51 25.77
C LEU A 12 14.38 -7.84 24.34
N LEU A 13 13.95 -9.09 24.09
CA LEU A 13 13.43 -9.50 22.78
C LEU A 13 12.10 -8.82 22.43
N LEU A 14 11.28 -8.48 23.44
CA LEU A 14 10.00 -7.79 23.22
C LEU A 14 10.19 -6.32 22.81
N VAL A 15 11.31 -5.68 23.17
CA VAL A 15 11.57 -4.27 22.83
C VAL A 15 12.06 -4.09 21.38
N LEU A 16 12.57 -5.14 20.74
CA LEU A 16 13.10 -5.09 19.37
C LEU A 16 12.02 -5.22 18.28
N GLY A 17 10.76 -5.50 18.65
CA GLY A 17 9.66 -5.76 17.71
C GLY A 17 8.81 -4.55 17.30
N GLY A 18 9.23 -3.31 17.62
CA GLY A 18 8.35 -2.14 17.57
C GLY A 18 8.73 -1.08 16.53
N CYS A 19 7.81 -0.84 15.58
CA CYS A 19 7.70 0.28 14.64
C CYS A 19 8.86 0.54 13.68
N GLY A 20 8.87 -0.21 12.57
CA GLY A 20 9.51 0.21 11.32
C GLY A 20 8.44 0.48 10.27
N GLN A 21 7.82 1.66 10.28
CA GLN A 21 7.20 2.17 9.07
C GLN A 21 8.03 3.38 8.66
N SER A 22 8.81 3.22 7.60
CA SER A 22 9.54 4.32 6.97
C SER A 22 8.54 5.39 6.54
N GLU A 23 8.98 6.65 6.57
CA GLU A 23 8.21 7.72 5.95
C GLU A 23 8.08 7.43 4.45
N PRO A 24 6.91 7.70 3.83
CA PRO A 24 6.74 7.58 2.39
C PRO A 24 7.75 8.46 1.64
N ILE A 25 8.39 7.90 0.62
CA ILE A 25 9.24 8.65 -0.31
C ILE A 25 8.39 9.30 -1.38
N ILE A 26 7.39 8.58 -1.91
CA ILE A 26 6.44 9.12 -2.88
C ILE A 26 5.26 9.76 -2.17
N SER A 27 4.68 10.77 -2.80
CA SER A 27 3.47 11.41 -2.28
C SER A 27 2.21 10.62 -2.63
N GLN A 28 1.12 10.90 -1.91
CA GLN A 28 -0.20 10.36 -2.24
C GLN A 28 -0.63 10.72 -3.66
N GLU A 29 -0.35 11.94 -4.11
CA GLU A 29 -0.74 12.41 -5.45
C GLU A 29 0.11 11.73 -6.54
N GLU A 30 1.38 11.47 -6.26
CA GLU A 30 2.23 10.67 -7.15
C GLU A 30 1.72 9.23 -7.27
N ALA A 31 1.32 8.59 -6.17
CA ALA A 31 0.70 7.27 -6.20
C ALA A 31 -0.61 7.25 -7.01
N LYS A 32 -1.45 8.30 -6.92
CA LYS A 32 -2.65 8.44 -7.76
C LYS A 32 -2.28 8.56 -9.24
N SER A 33 -1.31 9.41 -9.57
CA SER A 33 -0.86 9.58 -10.95
C SER A 33 -0.34 8.27 -11.55
N ILE A 34 0.40 7.46 -10.78
CA ILE A 34 0.85 6.12 -11.20
C ILE A 34 -0.34 5.24 -11.59
N VAL A 35 -1.40 5.20 -10.77
CA VAL A 35 -2.61 4.41 -11.07
C VAL A 35 -3.32 4.95 -12.32
N ILE A 36 -3.53 6.26 -12.41
CA ILE A 36 -4.18 6.90 -13.57
C ILE A 36 -3.39 6.62 -14.85
N GLU A 37 -2.07 6.78 -14.84
CA GLU A 37 -1.22 6.54 -16.02
C GLU A 37 -1.22 5.06 -16.42
N SER A 38 -1.17 4.15 -15.44
CA SER A 38 -1.17 2.71 -15.71
C SER A 38 -2.50 2.21 -16.30
N ARG A 39 -3.64 2.82 -15.93
CA ARG A 39 -4.98 2.36 -16.32
C ARG A 39 -5.59 3.15 -17.48
N SER A 40 -5.37 4.46 -17.56
CA SER A 40 -6.02 5.32 -18.56
C SER A 40 -5.70 4.93 -20.00
N GLY A 41 -4.54 4.30 -20.24
CA GLY A 41 -4.18 3.79 -21.56
C GLY A 41 -4.84 2.45 -21.93
N GLU A 42 -5.23 1.65 -20.93
CA GLU A 42 -5.75 0.29 -21.13
C GLU A 42 -7.28 0.24 -21.18
N ILE A 43 -7.94 1.02 -20.32
CA ILE A 43 -9.38 0.89 -20.07
C ILE A 43 -10.15 2.21 -20.25
N GLY A 44 -9.48 3.31 -20.55
CA GLY A 44 -10.09 4.65 -20.63
C GLY A 44 -10.03 5.40 -19.30
N GLU A 45 -10.73 6.53 -19.21
CA GLU A 45 -10.68 7.41 -18.05
C GLU A 45 -11.20 6.70 -16.79
N ILE A 46 -10.44 6.78 -15.70
CA ILE A 46 -10.80 6.21 -14.41
C ILE A 46 -11.03 7.31 -13.37
N THR A 47 -11.93 7.05 -12.43
CA THR A 47 -12.15 7.89 -11.24
C THR A 47 -11.53 7.23 -10.02
N ILE A 48 -10.73 7.98 -9.25
CA ILE A 48 -10.21 7.51 -7.97
C ILE A 48 -11.29 7.65 -6.88
N ILE A 49 -11.62 6.53 -6.24
CA ILE A 49 -12.67 6.44 -5.22
C ILE A 49 -12.11 6.63 -3.83
N SER A 50 -10.98 6.00 -3.54
CA SER A 50 -10.36 6.12 -2.22
C SER A 50 -8.84 5.95 -2.29
N VAL A 51 -8.15 6.54 -1.31
CA VAL A 51 -6.71 6.35 -1.11
C VAL A 51 -6.45 6.12 0.36
N ASN A 52 -5.76 5.02 0.68
CA ASN A 52 -5.41 4.65 2.04
C ASN A 52 -3.90 4.33 2.13
N HIS A 53 -3.22 4.89 3.11
CA HIS A 53 -1.80 4.61 3.35
C HIS A 53 -1.64 3.70 4.58
N LYS A 54 -1.12 2.48 4.37
CA LYS A 54 -0.87 1.54 5.47
C LYS A 54 0.23 0.54 5.14
N ARG A 55 1.12 0.28 6.10
CA ARG A 55 2.16 -0.76 6.01
C ARG A 55 3.08 -0.60 4.77
N GLY A 56 3.61 0.60 4.54
CA GLY A 56 4.59 0.84 3.47
C GLY A 56 3.97 0.92 2.06
N LYS A 57 2.66 1.17 1.95
CA LYS A 57 1.98 1.21 0.66
C LYS A 57 0.78 2.13 0.63
N TYR A 58 0.53 2.70 -0.54
CA TYR A 58 -0.75 3.28 -0.91
C TYR A 58 -1.67 2.20 -1.47
N ILE A 59 -2.93 2.24 -1.06
CA ILE A 59 -4.00 1.37 -1.51
C ILE A 59 -5.03 2.28 -2.16
N ILE A 60 -5.17 2.17 -3.47
CA ILE A 60 -5.95 3.08 -4.28
C ILE A 60 -7.08 2.29 -4.92
N GLU A 61 -8.31 2.70 -4.68
CA GLU A 61 -9.50 2.15 -5.31
C GLU A 61 -9.92 3.07 -6.47
N TRP A 62 -10.26 2.49 -7.60
CA TRP A 62 -10.74 3.21 -8.78
C TRP A 62 -11.92 2.51 -9.43
N GLU A 63 -12.67 3.28 -10.21
CA GLU A 63 -13.74 2.78 -11.06
C GLU A 63 -13.70 3.44 -12.44
N ASN A 64 -14.21 2.72 -13.43
CA ASN A 64 -14.51 3.22 -14.75
C ASN A 64 -15.99 2.93 -15.01
N GLU A 65 -16.79 4.01 -14.97
CA GLU A 65 -18.24 3.90 -15.14
C GLU A 65 -18.62 3.50 -16.58
N ASP A 66 -17.79 3.81 -17.58
CA ASP A 66 -18.09 3.58 -19.00
C ASP A 66 -18.05 2.08 -19.36
N ASN A 67 -17.14 1.32 -18.75
CA ASN A 67 -16.97 -0.11 -19.01
C ASN A 67 -17.32 -1.01 -17.80
N CYS A 68 -17.84 -0.43 -16.71
CA CYS A 68 -18.24 -1.16 -15.51
C CYS A 68 -17.07 -1.94 -14.86
N GLU A 69 -15.84 -1.44 -15.02
CA GLU A 69 -14.66 -1.97 -14.40
C GLU A 69 -14.32 -1.20 -13.12
N SER A 70 -13.78 -1.90 -12.13
CA SER A 70 -13.27 -1.31 -10.91
C SER A 70 -12.08 -2.09 -10.40
N GLY A 71 -11.24 -1.47 -9.59
CA GLY A 71 -10.03 -2.12 -9.12
C GLY A 71 -9.44 -1.55 -7.84
N THR A 72 -8.41 -2.25 -7.38
CA THR A 72 -7.61 -1.83 -6.23
C THR A 72 -6.12 -2.08 -6.49
N GLU A 73 -5.32 -1.04 -6.28
CA GLU A 73 -3.91 -1.01 -6.61
C GLU A 73 -3.12 -0.77 -5.33
N HIS A 74 -2.11 -1.60 -5.14
CA HIS A 74 -1.17 -1.51 -4.05
C HIS A 74 0.14 -0.94 -4.58
N ILE A 75 0.45 0.31 -4.24
CA ILE A 75 1.66 1.02 -4.67
C ILE A 75 2.64 1.06 -3.51
N ASP A 76 3.87 0.61 -3.73
CA ASP A 76 4.95 0.72 -2.76
C ASP A 76 5.29 2.20 -2.49
N ASP A 77 5.29 2.61 -1.22
CA ASP A 77 5.46 4.02 -0.86
C ASP A 77 6.92 4.51 -0.89
N GLN A 78 7.87 3.61 -1.14
CA GLN A 78 9.30 3.91 -1.22
C GLN A 78 9.76 4.11 -2.67
N ASN A 79 9.20 3.37 -3.63
CA ASN A 79 9.66 3.40 -5.02
C ASN A 79 8.57 3.61 -6.08
N GLY A 80 7.28 3.59 -5.73
CA GLY A 80 6.17 3.76 -6.67
C GLY A 80 5.83 2.51 -7.49
N GLU A 81 6.40 1.35 -7.20
CA GLU A 81 6.09 0.12 -7.91
C GLU A 81 4.68 -0.38 -7.56
N VAL A 82 3.95 -0.86 -8.58
CA VAL A 82 2.68 -1.56 -8.39
C VAL A 82 2.99 -2.97 -7.85
N ILE A 83 2.76 -3.18 -6.56
CA ILE A 83 2.97 -4.47 -5.88
C ILE A 83 1.89 -5.48 -6.30
N LYS A 84 0.64 -5.02 -6.37
CA LYS A 84 -0.52 -5.85 -6.67
C LYS A 84 -1.65 -5.00 -7.24
N GLY A 85 -2.31 -5.52 -8.27
CA GLY A 85 -3.57 -5.00 -8.78
C GLY A 85 -4.67 -6.06 -8.70
N GLU A 86 -5.87 -5.65 -8.34
CA GLU A 86 -7.09 -6.45 -8.41
C GLU A 86 -8.07 -5.72 -9.32
N VAL A 87 -8.74 -6.43 -10.23
CA VAL A 87 -9.71 -5.86 -11.17
C VAL A 87 -10.98 -6.70 -11.11
N THR A 88 -12.12 -6.02 -11.08
CA THR A 88 -13.46 -6.58 -11.15
C THR A 88 -14.21 -5.95 -12.29
N ILE A 89 -14.94 -6.76 -13.06
CA ILE A 89 -15.80 -6.35 -14.17
C ILE A 89 -17.20 -6.88 -13.86
N CYS A 90 -18.24 -6.11 -14.15
CA CYS A 90 -19.59 -6.66 -14.22
C CYS A 90 -19.82 -7.47 -15.53
#